data_AF-A0A7J4FHS1-F1
#
_entry.id   AF-A0A7J4FHS1-F1
#
_cell.length_a   1.000
_cell.length_b   1.000
_cell.length_c   1.000
_cell.angle_alpha   90.00
_cell.angle_beta   90.00
_cell.angle_gamma   90.00
#
_symmetry.space_group_name_H-M   'P 1'
#
loop_
_entity.id
_entity.type
_entity.pdbx_description
1 polymer ?
#
loop_
_entity_poly.entity_id
_entity_poly.type
_entity_poly.pdbx_seq_one_letter_code
_entity_poly.pdbx_strand_id
1 'polypeptide(L)' 'MSKKRDLIAFNELNDIIIKQGFCTLCGACEAACPVHAIRIVNREIQYYDCSEFLDLCPICYDICPHTEPLLLETM' A
#
# COMPACT_ATOMS: atom_id res chain seq x y z
N MET A 1 4.33 -15.42 -21.38
CA MET A 1 4.79 -14.12 -20.89
C MET A 1 4.55 -14.09 -19.38
N SER A 2 5.51 -14.59 -18.60
CA SER A 2 5.38 -14.65 -17.14
C SER A 2 5.42 -13.22 -16.62
N LYS A 3 4.26 -12.59 -16.40
CA LYS A 3 4.15 -11.40 -15.56
C LYS A 3 4.86 -11.78 -14.26
N LYS A 4 6.06 -11.23 -14.06
CA LYS A 4 6.77 -11.28 -12.78
C LYS A 4 5.92 -10.40 -11.86
N ARG A 5 4.81 -10.96 -11.40
CA ARG A 5 3.78 -10.26 -10.63
C ARG A 5 4.49 -9.76 -9.38
N ASP A 6 4.82 -8.49 -9.35
CA ASP A 6 4.09 -7.48 -8.56
C ASP A 6 3.44 -8.02 -7.27
N LEU A 7 4.11 -8.89 -6.51
CA LEU A 7 3.67 -9.42 -5.21
C LEU A 7 3.80 -8.38 -4.08
N ILE A 8 3.89 -7.10 -4.44
CA ILE A 8 3.95 -6.02 -3.47
C ILE A 8 2.53 -5.54 -3.22
N ALA A 9 2.05 -5.73 -1.99
CA ALA A 9 0.71 -5.30 -1.60
C ALA A 9 0.51 -3.78 -1.66
N PHE A 10 1.59 -3.00 -1.80
CA PHE A 10 1.49 -1.58 -2.13
C PHE A 10 0.76 -1.34 -3.45
N ASN A 11 0.97 -2.16 -4.49
CA ASN A 11 0.25 -1.98 -5.76
C ASN A 11 -1.25 -2.17 -5.58
N GLU A 12 -1.64 -3.14 -4.76
CA GLU A 12 -3.04 -3.42 -4.43
C GLU A 12 -3.65 -2.30 -3.57
N LEU A 13 -2.94 -1.86 -2.52
CA LEU A 13 -3.32 -0.69 -1.72
C LEU A 13 -3.50 0.55 -2.60
N ASN A 14 -2.59 0.77 -3.55
CA ASN A 14 -2.63 1.93 -4.42
C ASN A 14 -3.86 1.89 -5.33
N ASP A 15 -4.18 0.73 -5.93
CA ASP A 15 -5.30 0.62 -6.85
C ASP A 15 -6.66 0.67 -6.14
N ILE A 16 -6.76 0.06 -4.96
CA ILE A 16 -8.02 -0.12 -4.22
C ILE A 16 -8.30 1.03 -3.24
N ILE A 17 -7.29 1.61 -2.59
CA ILE A 17 -7.48 2.63 -1.55
C ILE A 17 -7.06 4.02 -2.04
N ILE A 18 -5.85 4.15 -2.60
CA ILE A 18 -5.29 5.46 -2.96
C ILE A 18 -6.00 6.02 -4.19
N LYS A 19 -6.02 5.28 -5.30
CA LYS A 19 -6.65 5.72 -6.56
C LYS A 19 -8.16 5.86 -6.46
N GLN A 20 -8.81 5.05 -5.61
CA GLN A 20 -10.25 5.17 -5.36
C GLN A 20 -10.59 6.38 -4.46
N GLY A 21 -9.59 7.03 -3.85
CA GLY A 21 -9.80 8.20 -3.00
C GLY A 21 -10.19 7.89 -1.55
N PHE A 22 -10.07 6.63 -1.10
CA PHE A 22 -10.29 6.24 0.30
C PHE A 22 -9.11 6.60 1.21
N CYS A 23 -7.92 6.85 0.65
CA CYS A 23 -6.75 7.18 1.45
C CYS A 23 -6.92 8.53 2.18
N THR A 24 -6.95 8.49 3.50
CA THR A 24 -7.04 9.68 4.37
C THR A 24 -5.68 10.28 4.74
N LEU A 25 -4.60 9.80 4.11
CA LEU A 25 -3.22 10.25 4.39
C LEU A 25 -2.84 10.11 5.88
N CYS A 26 -3.29 9.03 6.53
CA CYS A 26 -3.11 8.80 7.96
C CYS A 26 -1.66 8.47 8.38
N GLY A 27 -0.78 8.16 7.43
CA GLY A 27 0.64 7.83 7.70
C GLY A 27 0.90 6.42 8.21
N ALA A 28 -0.12 5.56 8.33
CA ALA A 28 0.06 4.18 8.82
C ALA A 28 1.04 3.36 7.95
N CYS A 29 0.89 3.41 6.63
CA CYS A 29 1.79 2.73 5.70
C CYS A 29 3.21 3.32 5.68
N GLU A 30 3.36 4.63 5.88
CA GLU A 30 4.66 5.30 5.99
C GLU A 30 5.41 4.83 7.24
N ALA A 31 4.73 4.75 8.38
CA ALA A 31 5.31 4.32 9.65
C ALA A 31 5.65 2.83 9.66
N ALA A 32 4.83 1.99 9.02
CA ALA A 32 5.01 0.55 9.00
C ALA A 32 6.03 0.07 7.95
N CYS A 33 6.32 0.87 6.91
CA CYS A 33 7.20 0.43 5.83
C CYS A 33 8.66 0.30 6.33
N PRO A 34 9.25 -0.91 6.33
CA PRO A 34 10.58 -1.16 6.92
C PRO A 34 11.72 -0.48 6.15
N VAL A 35 11.51 -0.22 4.87
CA VAL A 35 12.48 0.48 3.99
C VAL A 35 12.11 1.95 3.81
N HIS A 36 11.02 2.43 4.41
CA HIS A 36 10.50 3.77 4.19
C HIS A 36 10.24 4.11 2.72
N ALA A 37 9.67 3.15 1.99
CA ALA A 37 9.32 3.30 0.58
C ALA A 37 8.12 4.20 0.30
N ILE A 38 7.38 4.59 1.33
CA ILE A 38 6.20 5.45 1.24
C ILE A 38 6.40 6.62 2.19
N ARG A 39 6.11 7.82 1.71
CA ARG A 39 6.18 9.09 2.45
C ARG A 39 4.97 9.94 2.12
N ILE A 40 4.47 10.69 3.10
CA ILE A 40 3.40 11.65 2.89
C ILE A 40 3.99 13.05 3.04
N VAL A 41 4.03 13.81 1.94
CA VAL A 41 4.62 15.15 1.89
C VAL A 41 3.61 16.09 1.26
N ASN A 42 3.31 17.22 1.91
CA ASN A 42 2.37 18.22 1.40
C ASN A 42 0.98 17.68 0.99
N ARG A 43 0.47 16.67 1.73
CA ARG A 43 -0.77 15.95 1.41
C ARG A 43 -0.72 15.14 0.10
N GLU A 44 0.46 14.80 -0.37
CA GLU A 44 0.68 13.92 -1.51
C GLU A 44 1.47 12.69 -1.06
N ILE A 45 1.15 11.54 -1.65
CA ILE A 45 1.84 10.29 -1.39
C ILE A 45 3.03 10.20 -2.36
N GLN A 46 4.22 10.19 -1.80
CA GLN A 46 5.46 9.91 -2.51
C GLN A 46 5.84 8.46 -2.21
N TYR A 47 6.07 7.65 -3.24
CA TYR A 47 6.51 6.28 -3.03
C TYR A 47 7.53 5.86 -4.09
N TYR A 48 8.35 4.87 -3.74
CA TYR A 48 9.23 4.19 -4.69
C TYR A 48 9.03 2.68 -4.61
N ASP A 49 9.52 1.98 -5.63
CA ASP A 49 9.38 0.53 -5.70
C ASP A 49 10.27 -0.15 -4.66
N CYS A 50 9.65 -0.78 -3.66
CA CYS A 50 10.38 -1.51 -2.62
C CYS A 50 10.76 -2.94 -3.04
N SER A 51 10.47 -3.37 -4.29
CA SER A 51 10.86 -4.71 -4.78
C SER A 51 12.37 -4.87 -4.89
N GLU A 52 13.10 -3.76 -5.01
CA GLU A 52 14.56 -3.74 -5.00
C GLU A 52 15.14 -4.16 -3.65
N PHE A 53 14.36 -4.08 -2.58
CA PHE A 53 14.81 -4.32 -1.20
C PHE A 53 14.12 -5.51 -0.53
N LEU A 54 12.89 -5.86 -0.94
CA LEU A 54 12.12 -6.96 -0.38
C LEU A 54 11.42 -7.77 -1.49
N ASP A 55 11.58 -9.09 -1.44
CA ASP A 55 10.89 -10.01 -2.37
C ASP A 55 9.38 -10.12 -2.09
N LEU A 56 8.94 -9.87 -0.86
CA LEU A 56 7.53 -9.92 -0.44
C LEU A 56 7.28 -9.01 0.76
N CYS A 57 6.31 -8.09 0.66
CA CYS A 57 5.93 -7.21 1.76
C CYS A 57 4.44 -6.81 1.70
N PRO A 58 3.56 -7.41 2.55
CA PRO A 58 2.14 -7.08 2.58
C PRO A 58 1.78 -5.88 3.49
N ILE A 59 2.75 -5.35 4.23
CA ILE A 59 2.48 -4.50 5.40
C ILE A 59 1.70 -3.23 5.09
N CYS A 60 1.85 -2.66 3.89
CA CYS A 60 1.16 -1.43 3.50
C CYS A 60 -0.35 -1.63 3.39
N TYR A 61 -0.77 -2.80 2.87
CA TYR A 61 -2.17 -3.19 2.77
C TYR A 61 -2.73 -3.59 4.13
N ASP A 62 -1.98 -4.41 4.87
CA ASP A 62 -2.39 -4.95 6.16
C ASP A 62 -2.59 -3.87 7.22
N ILE A 63 -1.70 -2.86 7.28
CA ILE A 63 -1.80 -1.77 8.26
C ILE A 63 -2.80 -0.69 7.87
N CYS A 64 -3.34 -0.72 6.64
CA CYS A 64 -4.23 0.33 6.20
C CYS A 64 -5.59 0.18 6.89
N PRO A 65 -6.07 1.19 7.64
CA PRO A 65 -7.37 1.09 8.31
C PRO A 65 -8.57 1.04 7.34
N HIS A 66 -8.33 1.20 6.04
CA HIS A 66 -9.38 1.22 5.00
C HIS A 66 -9.42 -0.06 4.17
N THR A 67 -8.52 -1.03 4.38
CA THR A 67 -8.53 -2.32 3.65
C THR A 67 -9.50 -3.33 4.25
N GLU A 68 -9.54 -3.44 5.58
CA GLU A 68 -10.45 -4.33 6.31
C GLU A 68 -11.96 -4.12 6.03
N PRO A 69 -12.51 -2.89 5.94
CA PRO A 69 -13.94 -2.71 5.67
C PRO A 69 -14.40 -3.29 4.31
N LEU A 70 -13.52 -3.46 3.32
CA LEU A 70 -13.86 -4.03 2.00
C LEU A 70 -13.98 -5.55 2.02
N LEU A 71 -13.40 -6.24 3.01
CA LEU A 71 -13.46 -7.70 3.13
C LEU A 71 -14.77 -8.18 3.76
N LEU A 72 -15.46 -7.34 4.53
CA LEU A 72 -16.74 -7.68 5.15
C LEU A 72 -17.94 -7.56 4.20
N GLU A 73 -17.83 -6.86 3.07
CA GLU A 73 -18.95 -6.67 2.14
C GLU A 73 -19.28 -7.91 1.29
N THR A 74 -18.52 -9.01 1.43
CA THR A 74 -18.70 -10.28 0.69
C THR A 74 -19.28 -11.42 1.55
N MET A 75 -19.68 -11.17 2.81
CA MET A 75 -20.35 -12.16 3.67
C MET A 75 -21.87 -11.99 3.74
#